data_AF-A0A1B3NC42-F1
#
_entry.id   AF-A0A1B3NC42-F1
#
_cell.length_a   1.000
_cell.length_b   1.000
_cell.length_c   1.000
_cell.angle_alpha   90.00
_cell.angle_beta   90.00
_cell.angle_gamma   90.00
#
_symmetry.space_group_name_H-M   'P 1'
#
loop_
_entity.id
_entity.type
_entity.pdbx_description
1 polymer ?
#
loop_
_entity_poly.entity_id
_entity_poly.type
_entity_poly.pdbx_seq_one_letter_code
_entity_poly.pdbx_strand_id
1 'polypeptide(L)'
;MSRTAQAAALRNNYFAEGGEPAARRRNFRVSLIDLVRPDSFWPHPISVEMAFELLRWMVEKGSDPSYATQLKWGKCGVEEMLSGGSVRGFTQIKPIQSLDDLRKRFHYAILSSPESDGQVAWRRDHRIDVNSSLTIKAPVYKAFHAVPQLGFTSEAAVIDQLEDVLTGAHGTEMAVSLNPAHPDLRCFDHIDISVQPRLGFSFFLTYGEPVTEKLRSSWSDLIAHSRPGETFLDTFARARDVFQCLVHGSTQPCDMEDMRPLYKGEFIFDQVEALRAGAPAITGP
;
A
#
# COMPACT_ATOMS: atom_id res chain seq x y z
N MET A 1 42.37 26.07 -4.78
CA MET A 1 41.74 24.79 -4.35
C MET A 1 40.80 24.35 -5.45
N SER A 2 41.03 23.16 -6.03
CA SER A 2 40.40 22.73 -7.30
C SER A 2 38.94 22.32 -7.11
N ARG A 3 38.06 22.73 -8.05
CA ARG A 3 36.63 22.38 -8.10
C ARG A 3 36.37 20.85 -8.13
N THR A 4 37.36 20.06 -8.51
CA THR A 4 37.31 18.59 -8.46
C THR A 4 37.33 18.03 -7.03
N ALA A 5 37.92 18.73 -6.06
CA ALA A 5 37.92 18.28 -4.66
C ALA A 5 36.57 18.51 -3.96
N GLN A 6 35.81 19.54 -4.36
CA GLN A 6 34.46 19.80 -3.85
C GLN A 6 33.41 18.83 -4.45
N ALA A 7 33.59 18.39 -5.70
CA ALA A 7 32.72 17.38 -6.31
C ALA A 7 32.94 15.97 -5.72
N ALA A 8 34.16 15.65 -5.28
CA ALA A 8 34.46 14.41 -4.57
C ALA A 8 33.90 14.42 -3.13
N ALA A 9 33.94 15.57 -2.45
CA ALA A 9 33.35 15.72 -1.11
C ALA A 9 31.81 15.61 -1.10
N LEU A 10 31.13 15.92 -2.22
CA LEU A 10 29.68 15.74 -2.37
C LEU A 10 29.28 14.31 -2.78
N ARG A 11 30.21 13.48 -3.25
CA ARG A 11 29.95 12.08 -3.61
C ARG A 11 30.18 11.08 -2.47
N ASN A 12 30.96 11.43 -1.44
CA ASN A 12 31.34 10.51 -0.38
C ASN A 12 30.48 10.54 0.89
N ASN A 13 29.39 11.30 0.94
CA ASN A 13 28.46 11.30 2.09
C ASN A 13 27.25 10.36 1.93
N TYR A 14 27.19 9.54 0.88
CA TYR A 14 26.03 8.67 0.61
C TYR A 14 26.23 7.17 0.88
N PHE A 15 27.42 6.76 1.36
CA PHE A 15 27.67 5.39 1.78
C PHE A 15 28.30 5.38 3.18
N ALA A 16 27.53 5.82 4.17
CA ALA A 16 27.74 5.33 5.52
C ALA A 16 27.01 3.99 5.62
N GLU A 17 27.75 2.89 5.47
CA GLU A 17 27.36 1.62 6.05
C GLU A 17 27.16 1.89 7.56
N GLY A 18 25.89 1.99 7.99
CA GLY A 18 25.52 2.36 9.36
C GLY A 18 24.92 3.76 9.55
N GLY A 19 24.33 4.38 8.53
CA GLY A 19 23.60 5.65 8.69
C GLY A 19 22.46 5.57 9.71
N GLU A 20 22.34 6.57 10.58
CA GLU A 20 21.22 6.70 11.53
C GLU A 20 19.88 6.54 10.79
N PRO A 21 18.91 5.80 11.36
CA PRO A 21 17.62 5.58 10.71
C PRO A 21 16.96 6.91 10.39
N ALA A 22 16.47 7.06 9.16
CA ALA A 22 15.83 8.29 8.72
C ALA A 22 14.76 8.73 9.73
N ALA A 23 14.86 9.97 10.22
CA ALA A 23 13.99 10.44 11.28
C ALA A 23 12.52 10.52 10.81
N ARG A 24 11.62 9.90 11.57
CA ARG A 24 10.17 9.97 11.36
C ARG A 24 9.61 11.25 11.96
N ARG A 25 8.78 11.95 11.19
CA ARG A 25 7.96 13.07 11.66
C ARG A 25 6.72 12.53 12.35
N ARG A 26 6.24 13.23 13.39
CA ARG A 26 4.98 12.89 14.10
C ARG A 26 3.74 13.52 13.48
N ASN A 27 3.95 14.50 12.60
CA ASN A 27 2.89 15.20 11.90
C ASN A 27 3.36 15.69 10.53
N PHE A 28 2.41 15.92 9.65
CA PHE A 28 2.63 16.55 8.36
C PHE A 28 1.44 17.42 7.98
N ARG A 29 1.68 18.38 7.09
CA ARG A 29 0.66 19.31 6.59
C ARG A 29 0.41 19.01 5.13
N VAL A 30 -0.86 19.00 4.73
CA VAL A 30 -1.29 18.84 3.33
C VAL A 30 -2.23 19.96 2.96
N SER A 31 -2.04 20.56 1.79
CA SER A 31 -3.05 21.41 1.16
C SER A 31 -3.90 20.54 0.24
N LEU A 32 -5.21 20.48 0.47
CA LEU A 32 -6.09 19.57 -0.26
C LEU A 32 -6.19 19.92 -1.75
N ILE A 33 -5.97 21.18 -2.12
CA ILE A 33 -5.85 21.61 -3.51
C ILE A 33 -4.78 20.83 -4.28
N ASP A 34 -3.70 20.42 -3.62
CA ASP A 34 -2.59 19.74 -4.27
C ASP A 34 -2.94 18.32 -4.72
N LEU A 35 -3.97 17.72 -4.10
CA LEU A 35 -4.47 16.38 -4.43
C LEU A 35 -5.36 16.37 -5.67
N VAL A 36 -5.87 17.54 -6.08
CA VAL A 36 -6.86 17.68 -7.16
C VAL A 36 -6.31 18.46 -8.36
N ARG A 37 -5.08 18.96 -8.29
CA ARG A 37 -4.45 19.68 -9.41
C ARG A 37 -4.20 18.72 -10.58
N PRO A 38 -4.53 19.13 -11.83
CA PRO A 38 -4.33 18.28 -13.01
C PRO A 38 -2.85 18.17 -13.42
N ASP A 39 -2.06 19.24 -13.24
CA ASP A 39 -0.75 19.40 -13.90
C ASP A 39 0.49 19.11 -13.02
N SER A 40 0.31 18.64 -11.79
CA SER A 40 1.44 18.22 -10.93
C SER A 40 1.73 16.73 -11.08
N PHE A 41 3.02 16.37 -11.05
CA PHE A 41 3.47 14.98 -10.90
C PHE A 41 2.91 14.42 -9.59
N TRP A 42 1.82 13.66 -9.63
CA TRP A 42 1.18 13.12 -8.43
C TRP A 42 2.10 12.04 -7.80
N PRO A 43 2.41 12.04 -6.48
CA PRO A 43 1.77 12.83 -5.42
C PRO A 43 2.37 14.20 -5.03
N HIS A 44 3.30 14.76 -5.79
CA HIS A 44 3.93 16.05 -5.49
C HIS A 44 2.90 17.18 -5.27
N PRO A 45 3.02 17.96 -4.17
CA PRO A 45 4.16 18.11 -3.26
C PRO A 45 4.10 17.25 -1.99
N ILE A 46 3.25 16.23 -1.91
CA ILE A 46 3.28 15.25 -0.83
C ILE A 46 3.97 13.95 -1.27
N SER A 47 4.44 13.15 -0.32
CA SER A 47 4.95 11.81 -0.62
C SER A 47 3.81 10.78 -0.71
N VAL A 48 4.09 9.64 -1.34
CA VAL A 48 3.22 8.46 -1.39
C VAL A 48 2.78 8.06 0.02
N GLU A 49 3.71 8.01 0.96
CA GLU A 49 3.43 7.71 2.37
C GLU A 49 2.45 8.71 3.00
N MET A 50 2.67 10.02 2.80
CA MET A 50 1.76 11.04 3.30
C MET A 50 0.38 10.93 2.65
N ALA A 51 0.30 10.52 1.38
CA ALA A 51 -0.96 10.26 0.71
C ALA A 51 -1.70 9.08 1.37
N PHE A 52 -1.06 7.93 1.54
CA PHE A 52 -1.69 6.79 2.23
C PHE A 52 -2.13 7.11 3.67
N GLU A 53 -1.31 7.85 4.42
CA GLU A 53 -1.68 8.31 5.77
C GLU A 53 -2.81 9.33 5.78
N LEU A 54 -2.88 10.22 4.79
CA LEU A 54 -4.01 11.13 4.65
C LEU A 54 -5.30 10.37 4.33
N LEU A 55 -5.24 9.38 3.43
CA LEU A 55 -6.39 8.52 3.15
C LEU A 55 -6.81 7.80 4.43
N ARG A 56 -5.88 7.15 5.16
CA ARG A 56 -6.17 6.47 6.44
C ARG A 56 -6.84 7.40 7.44
N TRP A 57 -6.35 8.64 7.57
CA TRP A 57 -6.98 9.66 8.42
C TRP A 57 -8.40 10.01 7.95
N MET A 58 -8.63 10.17 6.64
CA MET A 58 -9.96 10.42 6.08
C MET A 58 -10.92 9.25 6.40
N VAL A 59 -10.46 8.00 6.26
CA VAL A 59 -11.25 6.81 6.65
C VAL A 59 -11.58 6.84 8.13
N GLU A 60 -10.60 7.10 8.99
CA GLU A 60 -10.79 7.16 10.44
C GLU A 60 -11.86 8.19 10.82
N LYS A 61 -11.78 9.39 10.24
CA LYS A 61 -12.78 10.44 10.47
C LYS A 61 -14.14 10.10 9.87
N GLY A 62 -14.17 9.35 8.77
CA GLY A 62 -15.40 8.88 8.13
C GLY A 62 -16.09 7.73 8.84
N SER A 63 -15.38 7.02 9.73
CA SER A 63 -15.89 5.82 10.41
C SER A 63 -16.89 6.09 11.54
N ASP A 64 -17.14 7.35 11.90
CA ASP A 64 -18.17 7.70 12.86
C ASP A 64 -19.56 7.31 12.29
N PRO A 65 -20.35 6.48 13.00
CA PRO A 65 -21.69 6.12 12.58
C PRO A 65 -22.61 7.31 12.28
N SER A 66 -22.35 8.50 12.84
CA SER A 66 -23.12 9.71 12.54
C SER A 66 -23.00 10.16 11.08
N TYR A 67 -21.95 9.75 10.37
CA TYR A 67 -21.75 10.06 8.95
C TYR A 67 -22.34 9.00 8.01
N ALA A 68 -22.89 7.91 8.56
CA ALA A 68 -23.64 6.93 7.79
C ALA A 68 -25.13 7.34 7.70
N THR A 69 -25.70 7.24 6.51
CA THR A 69 -27.12 7.50 6.26
C THR A 69 -27.78 6.25 5.70
N GLN A 70 -28.90 5.84 6.30
CA GLN A 70 -29.71 4.76 5.75
C GLN A 70 -30.54 5.29 4.58
N LEU A 71 -30.27 4.80 3.37
CA LEU A 71 -31.08 5.07 2.19
C LEU A 71 -32.05 3.91 1.91
N LYS A 72 -33.01 4.14 1.01
CA LYS A 72 -34.00 3.15 0.56
C LYS A 72 -33.40 1.82 0.11
N TRP A 73 -32.19 1.86 -0.46
CA TRP A 73 -31.53 0.71 -1.09
C TRP A 73 -30.23 0.28 -0.38
N GLY A 74 -30.01 0.70 0.87
CA GLY A 74 -28.82 0.33 1.66
C GLY A 74 -28.24 1.51 2.43
N LYS A 75 -27.13 1.26 3.14
CA LYS A 75 -26.37 2.31 3.82
C LYS A 75 -25.51 3.04 2.80
N CYS A 76 -25.47 4.36 2.92
CA CYS A 76 -24.52 5.21 2.23
C CYS A 76 -23.69 5.97 3.26
N GLY A 77 -22.38 5.98 3.06
CA GLY A 77 -21.42 6.54 4.02
C GLY A 77 -20.17 7.05 3.33
N VAL A 78 -19.21 7.45 4.14
CA VAL A 78 -17.92 7.94 3.65
C VAL A 78 -17.13 6.83 2.97
N GLU A 79 -17.20 5.59 3.46
CA GLU A 79 -16.47 4.46 2.86
C GLU A 79 -16.92 4.16 1.43
N GLU A 80 -18.23 4.24 1.15
CA GLU A 80 -18.80 4.04 -0.19
C GLU A 80 -18.35 5.15 -1.15
N MET A 81 -18.38 6.40 -0.68
CA MET A 81 -17.93 7.55 -1.47
C MET A 81 -16.45 7.43 -1.84
N LEU A 82 -15.60 7.12 -0.85
CA LEU A 82 -14.18 6.88 -1.11
C LEU A 82 -14.00 5.72 -2.09
N SER A 83 -14.81 4.67 -2.00
CA SER A 83 -14.77 3.50 -2.89
C SER A 83 -15.33 3.74 -4.31
N GLY A 84 -15.84 4.93 -4.63
CA GLY A 84 -16.38 5.26 -5.96
C GLY A 84 -17.82 4.78 -6.20
N GLY A 85 -18.62 4.57 -5.15
CA GLY A 85 -20.09 4.50 -5.23
C GLY A 85 -20.69 3.21 -5.84
N SER A 86 -19.94 2.12 -5.96
CA SER A 86 -20.37 1.06 -6.90
C SER A 86 -21.36 0.02 -6.36
N VAL A 87 -21.65 -0.09 -5.06
CA VAL A 87 -22.72 -0.98 -4.53
C VAL A 87 -23.13 -0.51 -3.13
N ARG A 88 -24.42 -0.19 -2.95
CA ARG A 88 -24.98 0.18 -1.64
C ARG A 88 -24.86 -0.97 -0.65
N GLY A 89 -24.40 -0.68 0.57
CA GLY A 89 -24.25 -1.67 1.65
C GLY A 89 -22.83 -2.19 1.86
N PHE A 90 -21.83 -1.65 1.18
CA PHE A 90 -20.42 -1.88 1.56
C PHE A 90 -20.10 -1.16 2.87
N THR A 91 -19.45 -1.87 3.80
CA THR A 91 -19.08 -1.35 5.13
C THR A 91 -17.57 -1.13 5.28
N GLN A 92 -16.81 -1.26 4.19
CA GLN A 92 -15.36 -1.11 4.16
C GLN A 92 -14.94 -0.36 2.90
N ILE A 93 -13.77 0.27 2.93
CA ILE A 93 -13.19 0.85 1.73
C ILE A 93 -12.63 -0.26 0.84
N LYS A 94 -12.91 -0.18 -0.45
CA LYS A 94 -12.31 -1.08 -1.43
C LYS A 94 -10.79 -0.99 -1.39
N PRO A 95 -10.06 -2.11 -1.51
CA PRO A 95 -8.61 -2.08 -1.57
C PRO A 95 -8.10 -1.16 -2.70
N ILE A 96 -6.95 -0.55 -2.47
CA ILE A 96 -6.25 0.30 -3.41
C ILE A 96 -5.36 -0.56 -4.30
N GLN A 97 -5.56 -0.46 -5.60
CA GLN A 97 -4.89 -1.28 -6.61
C GLN A 97 -3.80 -0.52 -7.38
N SER A 98 -3.78 0.81 -7.28
CA SER A 98 -2.79 1.66 -7.95
C SER A 98 -2.72 3.05 -7.30
N LEU A 99 -1.66 3.80 -7.63
CA LEU A 99 -1.55 5.21 -7.24
C LEU A 99 -2.62 6.09 -7.92
N ASP A 100 -3.05 5.73 -9.12
CA ASP A 100 -4.18 6.38 -9.79
C ASP A 100 -5.50 6.11 -9.06
N ASP A 101 -5.70 4.89 -8.55
CA ASP A 101 -6.86 4.59 -7.71
C ASP A 101 -6.83 5.42 -6.43
N LEU A 102 -5.69 5.49 -5.75
CA LEU A 102 -5.48 6.37 -4.58
C LEU A 102 -5.81 7.84 -4.90
N ARG A 103 -5.37 8.34 -6.06
CA ARG A 103 -5.70 9.70 -6.53
C ARG A 103 -7.21 9.88 -6.69
N LYS A 104 -7.89 8.92 -7.33
CA LYS A 104 -9.35 8.93 -7.49
C LYS A 104 -10.06 8.97 -6.14
N ARG A 105 -9.57 8.27 -5.11
CA ARG A 105 -10.12 8.34 -3.75
C ARG A 105 -10.14 9.77 -3.22
N PHE A 106 -9.07 10.55 -3.43
CA PHE A 106 -9.05 11.97 -3.04
C PHE A 106 -9.98 12.83 -3.87
N HIS A 107 -10.06 12.58 -5.18
CA HIS A 107 -11.03 13.27 -6.03
C HIS A 107 -12.47 13.00 -5.55
N TYR A 108 -12.81 11.77 -5.17
CA TYR A 108 -14.11 11.48 -4.56
C TYR A 108 -14.27 12.15 -3.20
N ALA A 109 -13.25 12.11 -2.34
CA ALA A 109 -13.30 12.74 -1.03
C ALA A 109 -13.60 14.25 -1.11
N ILE A 110 -13.01 14.95 -2.09
CA ILE A 110 -12.98 16.42 -2.16
C ILE A 110 -13.99 16.99 -3.17
N LEU A 111 -14.15 16.35 -4.33
CA LEU A 111 -14.84 16.93 -5.49
C LEU A 111 -16.19 16.27 -5.80
N SER A 112 -16.44 15.03 -5.34
CA SER A 112 -17.71 14.37 -5.70
C SER A 112 -18.91 15.10 -5.11
N SER A 113 -20.04 15.06 -5.81
CA SER A 113 -21.32 15.45 -5.21
C SER A 113 -21.63 14.52 -4.03
N PRO A 114 -21.95 15.05 -2.84
CA PRO A 114 -22.34 14.22 -1.71
C PRO A 114 -23.67 13.53 -2.01
N GLU A 115 -23.76 12.26 -1.66
CA GLU A 115 -24.96 11.42 -1.79
C GLU A 115 -25.79 11.38 -0.49
N SER A 116 -25.24 11.90 0.62
CA SER A 116 -25.93 11.95 1.91
C SER A 116 -25.53 13.17 2.76
N ASP A 117 -26.42 13.58 3.67
CA ASP A 117 -26.13 14.63 4.66
C ASP A 117 -24.97 14.24 5.59
N GLY A 118 -24.77 12.94 5.83
CA GLY A 118 -23.63 12.41 6.58
C GLY A 118 -22.28 12.74 5.90
N GLN A 119 -22.19 12.59 4.58
CA GLN A 119 -20.98 12.97 3.82
C GLN A 119 -20.76 14.49 3.84
N VAL A 120 -21.81 15.29 3.77
CA VAL A 120 -21.73 16.77 3.91
C VAL A 120 -21.21 17.15 5.29
N ALA A 121 -21.77 16.54 6.34
CA ALA A 121 -21.35 16.77 7.72
C ALA A 121 -19.89 16.37 7.93
N TRP A 122 -19.48 15.19 7.45
CA TRP A 122 -18.10 14.72 7.52
C TRP A 122 -17.11 15.71 6.89
N ARG A 123 -17.40 16.18 5.67
CA ARG A 123 -16.54 17.18 5.01
C ARG A 123 -16.46 18.48 5.80
N ARG A 124 -17.60 18.98 6.30
CA ARG A 124 -17.67 20.22 7.09
C ARG A 124 -16.89 20.08 8.40
N ASP A 125 -17.16 19.04 9.17
CA ASP A 125 -16.64 18.85 10.52
C ASP A 125 -15.13 18.63 10.52
N HIS A 126 -14.59 18.06 9.42
CA HIS A 126 -13.17 17.77 9.25
C HIS A 126 -12.46 18.69 8.25
N ARG A 127 -13.13 19.74 7.76
CA ARG A 127 -12.59 20.73 6.81
C ARG A 127 -11.99 20.08 5.55
N ILE A 128 -12.73 19.14 4.97
CA ILE A 128 -12.35 18.46 3.73
C ILE A 128 -12.98 19.24 2.57
N ASP A 129 -12.24 20.26 2.13
CA ASP A 129 -12.57 21.11 1.00
C ASP A 129 -11.31 21.47 0.21
N VAL A 130 -11.47 21.86 -1.06
CA VAL A 130 -10.36 22.15 -1.97
C VAL A 130 -9.37 23.18 -1.38
N ASN A 131 -9.85 24.18 -0.64
CA ASN A 131 -9.02 25.28 -0.16
C ASN A 131 -8.42 25.01 1.23
N SER A 132 -8.76 23.89 1.85
CA SER A 132 -8.31 23.57 3.21
C SER A 132 -6.88 23.06 3.27
N SER A 133 -6.24 23.41 4.38
CA SER A 133 -4.95 22.85 4.81
C SER A 133 -5.17 22.03 6.07
N LEU A 134 -4.79 20.75 6.03
CA LEU A 134 -4.91 19.84 7.15
C LEU A 134 -3.56 19.58 7.80
N THR A 135 -3.54 19.39 9.11
CA THR A 135 -2.37 18.89 9.86
C THR A 135 -2.70 17.51 10.40
N ILE A 136 -2.06 16.50 9.84
CA ILE A 136 -2.29 15.09 10.17
C ILE A 136 -1.27 14.66 11.21
N LYS A 137 -1.74 13.96 12.25
CA LYS A 137 -0.89 13.38 13.30
C LYS A 137 -0.65 11.90 12.98
N ALA A 138 0.39 11.62 12.21
CA ALA A 138 0.80 10.26 11.89
C ALA A 138 2.33 10.20 11.72
N PRO A 139 2.95 9.05 12.07
CA PRO A 139 4.37 8.84 11.82
C PRO A 139 4.64 8.69 10.32
N VAL A 140 5.46 9.57 9.75
CA VAL A 140 5.86 9.50 8.33
C VAL A 140 7.34 9.86 8.19
N TYR A 141 8.02 9.28 7.22
CA TYR A 141 9.32 9.76 6.79
C TYR A 141 9.19 11.15 6.14
N LYS A 142 10.31 11.87 6.08
CA LYS A 142 10.35 13.19 5.44
C LYS A 142 10.11 13.02 3.94
N ALA A 143 9.10 13.71 3.39
CA ALA A 143 8.77 13.63 1.96
C ALA A 143 9.98 13.90 1.06
N PHE A 144 10.12 13.12 -0.02
CA PHE A 144 11.22 13.19 -0.99
C PHE A 144 12.63 12.96 -0.44
N HIS A 145 12.77 12.51 0.80
CA HIS A 145 14.06 12.07 1.34
C HIS A 145 14.25 10.57 1.15
N ALA A 146 15.49 10.16 0.92
CA ALA A 146 15.86 8.75 0.91
C ALA A 146 15.60 8.09 2.27
N VAL A 147 15.20 6.82 2.22
CA VAL A 147 15.01 5.94 3.38
C VAL A 147 15.85 4.67 3.12
N PRO A 148 17.20 4.79 3.11
CA PRO A 148 18.10 3.75 2.63
C PRO A 148 18.00 2.46 3.45
N GLN A 149 17.66 2.54 4.74
CA GLN A 149 17.45 1.37 5.57
C GLN A 149 16.26 0.49 5.13
N LEU A 150 15.36 1.01 4.29
CA LEU A 150 14.26 0.27 3.66
C LEU A 150 14.52 -0.02 2.17
N GLY A 151 15.70 0.35 1.64
CA GLY A 151 16.04 0.22 0.23
C GLY A 151 15.46 1.31 -0.68
N PHE A 152 14.92 2.41 -0.12
CA PHE A 152 14.36 3.50 -0.92
C PHE A 152 15.37 4.66 -1.08
N THR A 153 15.81 4.90 -2.31
CA THR A 153 16.80 5.95 -2.63
C THR A 153 16.17 7.29 -2.98
N SER A 154 14.90 7.31 -3.35
CA SER A 154 14.13 8.51 -3.74
C SER A 154 12.63 8.22 -3.74
N GLU A 155 11.81 9.26 -3.85
CA GLU A 155 10.35 9.11 -4.02
C GLU A 155 9.99 8.39 -5.33
N ALA A 156 10.73 8.66 -6.42
CA ALA A 156 10.53 7.97 -7.69
C ALA A 156 10.77 6.46 -7.54
N ALA A 157 11.83 6.07 -6.81
CA ALA A 157 12.10 4.66 -6.53
C ALA A 157 11.00 4.00 -5.67
N VAL A 158 10.35 4.75 -4.77
CA VAL A 158 9.18 4.24 -4.04
C VAL A 158 8.02 4.00 -4.98
N ILE A 159 7.74 4.94 -5.89
CA ILE A 159 6.67 4.82 -6.89
C ILE A 159 6.92 3.61 -7.81
N ASP A 160 8.10 3.53 -8.41
CA ASP A 160 8.45 2.45 -9.34
C ASP A 160 8.34 1.07 -8.67
N GLN A 161 8.88 0.93 -7.44
CA GLN A 161 8.79 -0.33 -6.70
C GLN A 161 7.35 -0.64 -6.26
N LEU A 162 6.55 0.37 -5.93
CA LEU A 162 5.16 0.15 -5.53
C LEU A 162 4.33 -0.33 -6.72
N GLU A 163 4.49 0.29 -7.89
CA GLU A 163 3.82 -0.14 -9.11
C GLU A 163 4.25 -1.57 -9.52
N ASP A 164 5.54 -1.88 -9.40
CA ASP A 164 6.06 -3.23 -9.64
C ASP A 164 5.43 -4.28 -8.70
N VAL A 165 5.35 -3.99 -7.41
CA VAL A 165 4.71 -4.89 -6.43
C VAL A 165 3.20 -5.04 -6.68
N LEU A 166 2.51 -3.96 -7.04
CA LEU A 166 1.06 -3.99 -7.23
C LEU A 166 0.67 -4.83 -8.46
N THR A 167 1.36 -4.68 -9.58
CA THR A 167 0.96 -5.32 -10.85
C THR A 167 2.11 -5.72 -11.78
N GLY A 168 3.36 -5.41 -11.46
CA GLY A 168 4.52 -5.60 -12.36
C GLY A 168 4.75 -7.03 -12.83
N ALA A 169 4.35 -8.01 -12.02
CA ALA A 169 4.49 -9.44 -12.32
C ALA A 169 3.18 -10.12 -12.76
N HIS A 170 2.15 -9.36 -13.14
CA HIS A 170 0.84 -9.91 -13.51
C HIS A 170 0.94 -11.02 -14.57
N GLY A 171 0.30 -12.16 -14.29
CA GLY A 171 0.28 -13.33 -15.16
C GLY A 171 1.52 -14.24 -15.04
N THR A 172 2.50 -13.90 -14.22
CA THR A 172 3.68 -14.76 -14.00
C THR A 172 3.36 -15.92 -13.06
N GLU A 173 4.07 -17.03 -13.25
CA GLU A 173 3.99 -18.16 -12.34
C GLU A 173 4.86 -17.89 -11.11
N MET A 174 4.28 -17.98 -9.92
CA MET A 174 4.97 -17.73 -8.66
C MET A 174 5.96 -18.86 -8.34
N ALA A 175 7.10 -18.50 -7.74
CA ALA A 175 8.07 -19.47 -7.26
C ALA A 175 7.56 -20.32 -6.09
N VAL A 176 6.67 -19.77 -5.27
CA VAL A 176 6.11 -20.43 -4.08
C VAL A 176 4.62 -20.65 -4.26
N SER A 177 4.16 -21.85 -3.95
CA SER A 177 2.72 -22.13 -3.89
C SER A 177 2.15 -21.77 -2.53
N LEU A 178 1.09 -20.98 -2.54
CA LEU A 178 0.38 -20.55 -1.33
C LEU A 178 -0.83 -21.45 -1.00
N ASN A 179 -1.31 -22.25 -1.95
CA ASN A 179 -2.47 -23.10 -1.75
C ASN A 179 -2.08 -24.59 -1.72
N PRO A 180 -2.01 -25.24 -0.55
CA PRO A 180 -1.62 -26.64 -0.45
C PRO A 180 -2.63 -27.60 -1.09
N ALA A 181 -3.90 -27.20 -1.25
CA ALA A 181 -4.92 -28.01 -1.91
C ALA A 181 -4.81 -27.96 -3.45
N HIS A 182 -4.23 -26.87 -3.97
CA HIS A 182 -4.10 -26.63 -5.41
C HIS A 182 -2.71 -26.06 -5.72
N PRO A 183 -1.63 -26.86 -5.56
CA PRO A 183 -0.27 -26.34 -5.59
C PRO A 183 0.14 -25.72 -6.94
N ASP A 184 -0.47 -26.19 -8.03
CA ASP A 184 -0.21 -25.72 -9.39
C ASP A 184 -0.91 -24.39 -9.73
N LEU A 185 -1.91 -23.98 -8.94
CA LEU A 185 -2.64 -22.74 -9.18
C LEU A 185 -1.91 -21.56 -8.52
N ARG A 186 -0.82 -21.16 -9.16
CA ARG A 186 0.13 -20.16 -8.64
C ARG A 186 0.41 -19.02 -9.61
N CYS A 187 -0.54 -18.72 -10.51
CA CYS A 187 -0.41 -17.55 -11.39
C CYS A 187 -0.66 -16.29 -10.55
N PHE A 188 0.35 -15.42 -10.45
CA PHE A 188 0.24 -14.13 -9.77
C PHE A 188 -0.72 -13.22 -10.53
N ASP A 189 -1.60 -12.55 -9.79
CA ASP A 189 -2.55 -11.61 -10.35
C ASP A 189 -2.19 -10.16 -10.01
N HIS A 190 -2.30 -9.78 -8.74
CA HIS A 190 -2.00 -8.43 -8.27
C HIS A 190 -1.83 -8.42 -6.76
N ILE A 191 -1.35 -7.29 -6.22
CA ILE A 191 -1.42 -6.98 -4.79
C ILE A 191 -2.42 -5.86 -4.53
N ASP A 192 -3.27 -6.07 -3.53
CA ASP A 192 -4.26 -5.11 -3.03
C ASP A 192 -3.77 -4.46 -1.74
N ILE A 193 -3.95 -3.14 -1.60
CA ILE A 193 -3.66 -2.42 -0.34
C ILE A 193 -4.96 -2.08 0.37
N SER A 194 -5.25 -2.77 1.46
CA SER A 194 -6.34 -2.41 2.36
C SER A 194 -5.91 -1.32 3.34
N VAL A 195 -6.74 -0.28 3.47
CA VAL A 195 -6.52 0.82 4.43
C VAL A 195 -7.49 0.67 5.59
N GLN A 196 -6.94 0.44 6.78
CA GLN A 196 -7.72 0.21 8.00
C GLN A 196 -7.42 1.33 9.01
N PRO A 197 -8.44 2.09 9.48
CA PRO A 197 -8.24 3.26 10.34
C PRO A 197 -7.33 3.02 11.54
N ARG A 198 -7.52 1.89 12.23
CA ARG A 198 -6.82 1.56 13.48
C ARG A 198 -5.68 0.57 13.31
N LEU A 199 -5.72 -0.25 12.26
CA LEU A 199 -4.77 -1.33 12.02
C LEU A 199 -3.72 -0.97 10.96
N GLY A 200 -3.80 0.23 10.37
CA GLY A 200 -2.82 0.71 9.40
C GLY A 200 -3.10 0.19 8.00
N PHE A 201 -2.11 -0.45 7.40
CA PHE A 201 -2.16 -0.93 6.02
C PHE A 201 -2.01 -2.44 5.98
N SER A 202 -2.63 -3.09 5.01
CA SER A 202 -2.47 -4.52 4.78
C SER A 202 -2.34 -4.78 3.29
N PHE A 203 -1.35 -5.59 2.92
CA PHE A 203 -1.04 -5.98 1.55
C PHE A 203 -1.51 -7.42 1.35
N PHE A 204 -2.40 -7.62 0.39
CA PHE A 204 -2.94 -8.93 0.04
C PHE A 204 -2.47 -9.32 -1.35
N LEU A 205 -1.84 -10.48 -1.47
CA LEU A 205 -1.42 -11.04 -2.75
C LEU A 205 -2.54 -11.93 -3.28
N THR A 206 -3.01 -11.61 -4.49
CA THR A 206 -4.01 -12.40 -5.20
C THR A 206 -3.35 -13.27 -6.26
N TYR A 207 -3.74 -14.55 -6.30
CA TYR A 207 -3.20 -15.57 -7.22
C TYR A 207 -4.26 -16.62 -7.58
N GLY A 208 -4.00 -17.42 -8.60
CA GLY A 208 -4.85 -18.57 -8.93
C GLY A 208 -4.65 -19.08 -10.35
N GLU A 209 -5.76 -19.31 -11.03
CA GLU A 209 -5.76 -19.71 -12.45
C GLU A 209 -5.29 -18.56 -13.37
N PRO A 210 -4.69 -18.87 -14.53
CA PRO A 210 -4.25 -17.88 -15.50
C PRO A 210 -5.36 -16.90 -15.90
N VAL A 211 -4.99 -15.62 -16.05
CA VAL A 211 -5.91 -14.49 -16.29
C VAL A 211 -6.65 -14.59 -17.63
N THR A 212 -6.29 -15.54 -18.50
CA THR A 212 -6.92 -15.77 -19.81
C THR A 212 -8.35 -16.32 -19.72
N GLU A 213 -8.80 -16.77 -18.55
CA GLU A 213 -10.11 -17.40 -18.37
C GLU A 213 -11.20 -16.44 -17.86
N LYS A 214 -12.42 -16.54 -18.42
CA LYS A 214 -13.56 -15.64 -18.09
C LYS A 214 -14.14 -15.86 -16.69
N LEU A 215 -13.97 -17.05 -16.14
CA LEU A 215 -14.31 -17.43 -14.78
C LEU A 215 -13.06 -18.12 -14.27
N ARG A 216 -12.45 -17.57 -13.23
CA ARG A 216 -11.23 -18.13 -12.67
C ARG A 216 -11.33 -18.27 -11.15
N SER A 217 -10.80 -19.37 -10.65
CA SER A 217 -10.56 -19.56 -9.23
C SER A 217 -9.38 -18.68 -8.81
N SER A 218 -9.57 -17.88 -7.77
CA SER A 218 -8.53 -17.03 -7.21
C SER A 218 -8.63 -16.99 -5.69
N TRP A 219 -7.48 -16.81 -5.07
CA TRP A 219 -7.30 -16.69 -3.63
C TRP A 219 -6.51 -15.42 -3.35
N SER A 220 -6.74 -14.84 -2.17
CA SER A 220 -6.03 -13.66 -1.72
C SER A 220 -5.50 -13.91 -0.31
N ASP A 221 -4.19 -13.81 -0.14
CA ASP A 221 -3.51 -14.07 1.12
C ASP A 221 -2.79 -12.82 1.62
N LEU A 222 -2.86 -12.56 2.93
CA LEU A 222 -2.16 -11.44 3.56
C LEU A 222 -0.64 -11.72 3.51
N ILE A 223 0.13 -10.80 2.94
CA ILE A 223 1.60 -10.92 2.89
C ILE A 223 2.30 -9.96 3.86
N ALA A 224 1.66 -8.84 4.21
CA ALA A 224 2.17 -7.92 5.23
C ALA A 224 1.03 -7.07 5.81
N HIS A 225 1.08 -6.78 7.11
CA HIS A 225 0.20 -5.79 7.74
C HIS A 225 0.99 -4.87 8.67
N SER A 226 0.57 -3.62 8.83
CA SER A 226 1.25 -2.66 9.70
C SER A 226 1.29 -3.14 11.15
N ARG A 227 2.50 -3.20 11.71
CA ARG A 227 2.73 -3.51 13.13
C ARG A 227 2.73 -2.23 13.98
N PRO A 228 2.59 -2.32 15.31
CA PRO A 228 2.60 -1.15 16.17
C PRO A 228 3.84 -0.27 15.96
N GLY A 229 3.60 0.99 15.59
CA GLY A 229 4.66 1.99 15.38
C GLY A 229 5.28 2.01 13.97
N GLU A 230 4.88 1.11 13.07
CA GLU A 230 5.28 1.14 11.67
C GLU A 230 4.56 2.23 10.88
N THR A 231 5.24 2.74 9.87
CA THR A 231 4.66 3.63 8.85
C THR A 231 4.21 2.83 7.62
N PHE A 232 3.59 3.50 6.66
CA PHE A 232 3.28 2.90 5.36
C PHE A 232 4.54 2.33 4.69
N LEU A 233 5.65 3.09 4.65
CA LEU A 233 6.88 2.64 3.98
C LEU A 233 7.52 1.44 4.67
N ASP A 234 7.46 1.36 6.01
CA ASP A 234 7.96 0.17 6.72
C ASP A 234 7.15 -1.08 6.34
N THR A 235 5.82 -0.94 6.30
CA THR A 235 4.91 -2.04 5.92
C THR A 235 5.11 -2.43 4.46
N PHE A 236 5.24 -1.44 3.57
CA PHE A 236 5.46 -1.65 2.15
C PHE A 236 6.82 -2.32 1.86
N ALA A 237 7.90 -1.91 2.53
CA ALA A 237 9.20 -2.54 2.37
C ALA A 237 9.13 -4.04 2.71
N ARG A 238 8.47 -4.41 3.82
CA ARG A 238 8.23 -5.82 4.16
C ARG A 238 7.39 -6.52 3.09
N ALA A 239 6.29 -5.91 2.64
CA ALA A 239 5.44 -6.48 1.59
C ALA A 239 6.21 -6.74 0.29
N ARG A 240 7.06 -5.79 -0.13
CA ARG A 240 7.95 -5.91 -1.28
C ARG A 240 8.91 -7.09 -1.12
N ASP A 241 9.55 -7.21 0.04
CA ASP A 241 10.54 -8.27 0.26
C ASP A 241 9.86 -9.67 0.27
N VAL A 242 8.66 -9.78 0.84
CA VAL A 242 7.84 -11.00 0.77
C VAL A 242 7.38 -11.29 -0.67
N PHE A 243 6.93 -10.28 -1.41
CA PHE A 243 6.57 -10.42 -2.83
C PHE A 243 7.75 -10.96 -3.65
N GLN A 244 8.95 -10.39 -3.48
CA GLN A 244 10.16 -10.87 -4.16
C GLN A 244 10.51 -12.33 -3.81
N CYS A 245 10.29 -12.75 -2.55
CA CYS A 245 10.44 -14.15 -2.15
C CYS A 245 9.41 -15.06 -2.82
N LEU A 246 8.12 -14.73 -2.72
CA LEU A 246 7.03 -15.62 -3.13
C LEU A 246 6.88 -15.70 -4.66
N VAL A 247 6.98 -14.55 -5.33
CA VAL A 247 6.73 -14.45 -6.78
C VAL A 247 8.01 -14.75 -7.56
N HIS A 248 9.13 -14.15 -7.17
CA HIS A 248 10.39 -14.25 -7.93
C HIS A 248 11.38 -15.27 -7.37
N GLY A 249 11.09 -15.90 -6.23
CA GLY A 249 11.99 -16.88 -5.62
C GLY A 249 13.29 -16.26 -5.10
N SER A 250 13.26 -14.98 -4.69
CA SER A 250 14.42 -14.30 -4.13
C SER A 250 14.96 -15.07 -2.92
N THR A 251 16.28 -15.28 -2.89
CA THR A 251 16.96 -15.95 -1.78
C THR A 251 17.30 -15.01 -0.62
N GLN A 252 16.97 -13.72 -0.75
CA GLN A 252 17.16 -12.77 0.33
C GLN A 252 16.25 -13.09 1.53
N PRO A 253 16.66 -12.72 2.75
CA PRO A 253 15.79 -12.79 3.91
C PRO A 253 14.54 -11.93 3.69
N CYS A 254 13.36 -12.51 3.92
CA CYS A 254 12.07 -11.85 3.91
C CYS A 254 11.28 -12.28 5.15
N ASP A 255 10.56 -11.33 5.74
CA ASP A 255 9.79 -11.51 6.96
C ASP A 255 8.35 -11.94 6.62
N MET A 256 8.08 -13.23 6.78
CA MET A 256 6.77 -13.83 6.50
C MET A 256 5.97 -14.11 7.79
N GLU A 257 6.33 -13.51 8.92
CA GLU A 257 5.65 -13.78 10.20
C GLU A 257 4.17 -13.36 10.18
N ASP A 258 3.82 -12.37 9.35
CA ASP A 258 2.43 -11.94 9.15
C ASP A 258 1.57 -13.03 8.48
N MET A 259 2.19 -13.96 7.75
CA MET A 259 1.53 -15.09 7.08
C MET A 259 1.36 -16.30 8.01
N ARG A 260 2.25 -16.48 8.99
CA ARG A 260 2.31 -17.68 9.86
C ARG A 260 0.96 -18.05 10.50
N PRO A 261 0.13 -17.11 11.00
CA PRO A 261 -1.16 -17.45 11.60
C PRO A 261 -2.20 -17.99 10.61
N LEU A 262 -2.04 -17.73 9.31
CA LEU A 262 -3.02 -18.08 8.28
C LEU A 262 -2.86 -19.52 7.78
N TYR A 263 -1.66 -20.09 7.91
CA TYR A 263 -1.35 -21.42 7.43
C TYR A 263 -1.20 -22.41 8.59
N LYS A 264 -1.92 -23.52 8.52
CA LYS A 264 -1.74 -24.64 9.46
C LYS A 264 -0.52 -25.44 9.01
N GLY A 265 0.64 -25.15 9.60
CA GLY A 265 1.90 -25.85 9.34
C GLY A 265 2.92 -24.99 8.59
N GLU A 266 4.08 -25.58 8.27
CA GLU A 266 5.22 -24.86 7.67
C GLU A 266 5.24 -24.92 6.13
N PHE A 267 4.13 -25.28 5.45
CA PHE A 267 4.10 -25.54 3.99
C PHE A 267 4.78 -24.47 3.11
N ILE A 268 4.50 -23.19 3.37
CA ILE A 268 5.11 -22.06 2.63
C ILE A 268 6.54 -21.82 3.11
N PHE A 269 6.79 -21.96 4.41
CA PHE A 269 8.10 -21.75 5.02
C PHE A 269 9.11 -22.78 4.53
N ASP A 270 8.74 -24.06 4.48
CA ASP A 270 9.54 -25.17 3.95
C ASP A 270 9.90 -24.92 2.47
N GLN A 271 8.97 -24.42 1.66
CA GLN A 271 9.21 -24.05 0.26
C GLN A 271 10.25 -22.94 0.13
N VAL A 272 10.11 -21.87 0.92
CA VAL A 272 11.04 -20.74 0.91
C VAL A 272 12.42 -21.14 1.42
N GLU A 273 12.50 -21.98 2.45
CA GLU A 273 13.75 -22.54 2.94
C GLU A 273 14.43 -23.43 1.89
N ALA A 274 13.66 -24.26 1.18
CA ALA A 274 14.17 -25.07 0.08
C ALA A 274 14.74 -24.21 -1.07
N LEU A 275 14.03 -23.16 -1.48
CA LEU A 275 14.51 -22.20 -2.49
C LEU A 275 15.82 -21.53 -2.05
N ARG A 276 15.91 -21.11 -0.78
CA ARG A 276 17.14 -20.53 -0.21
C ARG A 276 18.30 -21.53 -0.17
N ALA A 277 18.01 -22.81 0.01
CA ALA A 277 19.01 -23.88 -0.03
C ALA A 277 19.42 -24.28 -1.46
N GLY A 278 18.86 -23.65 -2.50
CA GLY A 278 19.16 -23.94 -3.90
C GLY A 278 18.43 -25.16 -4.47
N ALA A 279 17.38 -25.64 -3.79
CA ALA A 279 16.50 -26.66 -4.34
C ALA A 279 15.61 -26.07 -5.45
N PRO A 280 15.25 -26.84 -6.49
CA PRO A 280 14.29 -26.38 -7.49
C PRO A 280 12.95 -26.07 -6.83
N ALA A 281 12.26 -25.03 -7.32
CA ALA A 281 10.89 -24.71 -6.92
C ALA A 281 10.02 -25.96 -7.01
N ILE A 282 9.18 -26.19 -5.99
CA ILE A 282 8.36 -27.41 -5.92
C ILE A 282 7.55 -27.56 -7.20
N THR A 283 7.84 -28.63 -7.94
CA THR A 283 6.84 -29.33 -8.77
C THR A 283 6.01 -30.15 -7.80
N GLY A 284 4.68 -29.97 -7.79
CA GLY A 284 3.79 -30.74 -6.93
C GLY A 284 3.99 -32.26 -7.07
N PRO A 285 3.46 -33.07 -6.13
CA PRO A 285 3.47 -34.52 -6.26
C PRO A 285 2.81 -35.00 -7.57
#